data_AF-A0A936MQ70-F1
#
_entry.id   AF-A0A936MQ70-F1
#
_cell.length_a   1.000
_cell.length_b   1.000
_cell.length_c   1.000
_cell.angle_alpha   90.00
_cell.angle_beta   90.00
_cell.angle_gamma   90.00
#
_symmetry.space_group_name_H-M   'P 1'
#
loop_
_entity.id
_entity.type
_entity.pdbx_description
1 polymer ?
#
loop_
_entity_poly.entity_id
_entity_poly.type
_entity_poly.pdbx_seq_one_letter_code
_entity_poly.pdbx_strand_id
1 'polypeptide(L)'
;MLRIRHILMALPLALISVGCTPAGCSGGDPEQDKPADEQFVGAVEQSLPRPDPNASQLYGTWRGPQVPGHFDLLVLMTHGRYHSAEAVTCVNAPCDPIVHEGAFKLYTRESRTYFELERTGSVPLRYEYAISENKLRLRPLVQGSEWFVLEDPGIAWCSNDRECTVQALPPGVCSGKYVCGQNACAWKCAALDHDTAAVPDTDTAGAVNAGDTQAP
;
A
#
# COMPACT_ATOMS: atom_id res chain seq x y z
N MET A 1 -29.02 25.00 50.24
CA MET A 1 -27.88 25.90 50.53
C MET A 1 -26.91 25.82 49.37
N LEU A 2 -26.90 26.85 48.52
CA LEU A 2 -26.13 26.96 47.28
C LEU A 2 -24.76 27.58 47.59
N ARG A 3 -23.66 27.03 47.07
CA ARG A 3 -22.34 27.71 47.07
C ARG A 3 -21.79 27.75 45.64
N ILE A 4 -22.04 28.88 44.98
CA ILE A 4 -21.43 29.29 43.72
C ILE A 4 -20.04 29.84 44.04
N ARG A 5 -18.98 29.26 43.47
CA ARG A 5 -17.63 29.85 43.50
C ARG A 5 -17.30 30.39 42.11
N HIS A 6 -17.16 31.72 42.07
CA HIS A 6 -16.67 32.49 40.92
C HIS A 6 -15.15 32.32 40.85
N ILE A 7 -14.62 31.96 39.68
CA ILE A 7 -13.18 32.04 39.40
C ILE A 7 -12.99 33.18 38.41
N LEU A 8 -12.30 34.22 38.87
CA LEU A 8 -11.91 35.40 38.13
C LEU A 8 -10.94 35.05 37.00
N MET A 9 -11.16 35.68 35.85
CA MET A 9 -10.23 35.84 34.75
C MET A 9 -8.97 36.60 35.19
N ALA A 10 -7.80 36.15 34.71
CA ALA A 10 -6.64 37.01 34.49
C ALA A 10 -6.15 36.76 33.06
N LEU A 11 -6.44 37.73 32.19
CA LEU A 11 -5.99 37.80 30.80
C LEU A 11 -4.56 38.37 30.79
N PRO A 12 -3.53 37.67 30.27
CA PRO A 12 -2.28 38.33 29.92
C PRO A 12 -2.41 38.89 28.49
N LEU A 13 -2.57 40.21 28.40
CA LEU A 13 -2.17 40.97 27.21
C LEU A 13 -0.65 40.90 27.07
N ALA A 14 -0.15 40.27 26.01
CA ALA A 14 1.22 40.47 25.57
C ALA A 14 1.37 40.28 24.05
N LEU A 15 1.71 41.41 23.41
CA LEU A 15 2.52 41.56 22.19
C LEU A 15 1.96 40.98 20.88
N ILE A 16 1.28 41.88 20.17
CA ILE A 16 1.03 41.81 18.72
C ILE A 16 2.39 41.84 18.01
N SER A 17 2.81 40.68 17.51
CA SER A 17 3.91 40.58 16.54
C SER A 17 3.47 41.17 15.21
N VAL A 18 4.06 42.31 14.88
CA VAL A 18 4.01 42.93 13.56
C VAL A 18 4.79 42.05 12.58
N GLY A 19 4.15 41.68 11.47
CA GLY A 19 4.84 41.47 10.20
C GLY A 19 5.00 40.03 9.72
N CYS A 20 3.91 39.40 9.29
CA CYS A 20 3.92 38.55 8.09
C CYS A 20 2.54 38.66 7.43
N THR A 21 2.49 39.31 6.27
CA THR A 21 1.30 39.35 5.42
C THR A 21 0.85 37.93 5.05
N PRO A 22 -0.43 37.54 5.25
CA PRO A 22 -0.92 36.18 5.03
C PRO A 22 -1.13 35.81 3.55
N ALA A 23 -0.42 36.46 2.62
CA ALA A 23 -0.52 36.18 1.20
C ALA A 23 0.88 35.95 0.63
N GLY A 24 1.22 34.69 0.36
CA GLY A 24 2.18 34.38 -0.71
C GLY A 24 3.63 34.16 -0.32
N CYS A 25 3.95 33.65 0.89
CA CYS A 25 5.20 32.90 1.06
C CYS A 25 5.07 31.52 0.38
N SER A 26 4.82 31.52 -0.93
CA SER A 26 5.11 30.38 -1.79
C SER A 26 6.62 30.35 -1.97
N GLY A 27 7.34 30.00 -0.91
CA GLY A 27 8.71 29.50 -1.04
C GLY A 27 8.59 28.16 -1.77
N GLY A 28 8.40 28.21 -3.09
CA GLY A 28 8.45 27.05 -3.94
C GLY A 28 9.75 26.33 -3.63
N ASP A 29 9.66 25.05 -3.34
CA ASP A 29 10.83 24.21 -3.16
C ASP A 29 11.62 24.28 -4.47
N PRO A 30 12.81 24.90 -4.51
CA PRO A 30 13.53 25.12 -5.76
C PRO A 30 13.95 23.81 -6.44
N GLU A 31 13.85 22.68 -5.73
CA GLU A 31 13.99 21.34 -6.28
C GLU A 31 12.84 20.99 -7.24
N GLN A 32 11.63 21.52 -7.02
CA GLN A 32 10.42 21.23 -7.83
C GLN A 32 10.48 21.82 -9.24
N ASP A 33 11.26 22.89 -9.42
CA ASP A 33 11.40 23.56 -10.71
C ASP A 33 12.40 22.86 -11.65
N LYS A 34 13.13 21.86 -11.15
CA LYS A 34 14.12 21.11 -11.92
C LYS A 34 13.45 20.03 -12.77
N PRO A 35 14.05 19.59 -13.89
CA PRO A 35 13.55 18.46 -14.66
C PRO A 35 13.66 17.14 -13.89
N ALA A 36 12.92 16.13 -14.34
CA ALA A 36 12.75 14.83 -13.66
C ALA A 36 14.07 14.11 -13.35
N ASP A 37 14.98 14.16 -14.32
CA ASP A 37 16.31 13.56 -14.25
C ASP A 37 17.15 14.23 -13.17
N GLU A 38 17.16 15.57 -13.11
CA GLU A 38 17.86 16.33 -12.07
C GLU A 38 17.30 16.11 -10.66
N GLN A 39 15.97 16.04 -10.51
CA GLN A 39 15.34 15.74 -9.21
C GLN A 39 15.72 14.33 -8.71
N PHE A 40 15.96 13.40 -9.63
CA PHE A 40 16.25 12.01 -9.34
C PHE A 40 17.76 11.69 -9.27
N VAL A 41 18.64 12.58 -9.74
CA VAL A 41 20.10 12.37 -9.65
C VAL A 41 20.53 12.19 -8.19
N GLY A 42 21.31 11.14 -7.94
CA GLY A 42 21.83 10.81 -6.62
C GLY A 42 20.84 10.04 -5.73
N ALA A 43 19.63 9.74 -6.22
CA ALA A 43 18.75 8.82 -5.54
C ALA A 43 19.32 7.39 -5.56
N VAL A 44 19.30 6.74 -4.40
CA VAL A 44 19.84 5.38 -4.22
C VAL A 44 18.69 4.39 -4.21
N GLU A 45 18.80 3.35 -5.03
CA GLU A 45 17.82 2.26 -5.06
C GLU A 45 17.77 1.54 -3.70
N GLN A 46 16.57 1.35 -3.19
CA GLN A 46 16.29 0.69 -1.93
C GLN A 46 15.76 -0.72 -2.19
N SER A 47 16.09 -1.63 -1.27
CA SER A 47 15.39 -2.90 -1.20
C SER A 47 13.93 -2.66 -0.83
N LEU A 48 13.03 -3.45 -1.43
CA LEU A 48 11.62 -3.42 -1.09
C LEU A 48 11.45 -3.73 0.41
N PRO A 49 10.79 -2.85 1.20
CA PRO A 49 10.60 -3.08 2.63
C PRO A 49 9.81 -4.37 2.86
N ARG A 50 10.07 -5.09 3.95
CA ARG A 50 9.20 -6.22 4.32
C ARG A 50 7.83 -5.66 4.75
N PRO A 51 6.72 -6.31 4.39
CA PRO A 51 5.42 -5.92 4.92
C PRO A 51 5.40 -5.97 6.45
N ASP A 52 4.98 -4.89 7.09
CA ASP A 52 4.80 -4.78 8.54
C ASP A 52 3.33 -4.48 8.83
N PRO A 53 2.60 -5.37 9.55
CA PRO A 53 1.21 -5.14 9.91
C PRO A 53 0.98 -3.93 10.84
N ASN A 54 2.04 -3.41 11.48
CA ASN A 54 1.94 -2.30 12.44
C ASN A 54 2.40 -0.96 11.86
N ALA A 55 2.88 -0.92 10.62
CA ALA A 55 3.32 0.31 9.96
C ALA A 55 2.41 0.63 8.77
N SER A 56 2.36 1.91 8.38
CA SER A 56 1.71 2.32 7.13
C SER A 56 2.35 1.55 5.96
N GLN A 57 1.56 0.70 5.31
CA GLN A 57 2.07 -0.17 4.27
C GLN A 57 2.08 0.56 2.93
N LEU A 58 3.18 0.44 2.17
CA LEU A 58 3.25 0.87 0.78
C LEU A 58 2.50 -0.10 -0.15
N TYR A 59 2.54 -1.38 0.18
CA TYR A 59 1.92 -2.45 -0.59
C TYR A 59 0.41 -2.46 -0.39
N GLY A 60 -0.30 -2.89 -1.42
CA GLY A 60 -1.75 -2.96 -1.41
C GLY A 60 -2.36 -2.23 -2.58
N THR A 61 -3.65 -1.91 -2.44
CA THR A 61 -4.44 -1.24 -3.45
C THR A 61 -4.70 0.20 -3.03
N TRP A 62 -4.56 1.11 -3.98
CA TRP A 62 -4.74 2.54 -3.80
C TRP A 62 -5.70 3.06 -4.88
N ARG A 63 -6.68 3.87 -4.51
CA ARG A 63 -7.64 4.46 -5.44
C ARG A 63 -7.54 5.97 -5.45
N GLY A 64 -7.49 6.54 -6.64
CA GLY A 64 -7.39 7.98 -6.82
C GLY A 64 -8.69 8.60 -7.32
N PRO A 65 -8.71 9.94 -7.45
CA PRO A 65 -9.78 10.61 -8.15
C PRO A 65 -9.72 10.28 -9.65
N GLN A 66 -10.86 10.25 -10.32
CA GLN A 66 -10.96 10.03 -11.77
C GLN A 66 -10.57 11.29 -12.56
N VAL A 67 -9.34 11.76 -12.35
CA VAL A 67 -8.74 12.89 -13.03
C VAL A 67 -7.87 12.37 -14.18
N PRO A 68 -8.06 12.85 -15.42
CA PRO A 68 -7.29 12.38 -16.56
C PRO A 68 -5.78 12.45 -16.33
N GLY A 69 -5.08 11.35 -16.62
CA GLY A 69 -3.63 11.24 -16.41
C GLY A 69 -3.21 10.92 -14.98
N HIS A 70 -4.14 10.80 -14.04
CA HIS A 70 -3.89 10.25 -12.70
C HIS A 70 -4.32 8.77 -12.62
N PHE A 71 -3.82 8.08 -11.60
CA PHE A 71 -4.26 6.73 -11.29
C PHE A 71 -5.68 6.74 -10.72
N ASP A 72 -6.61 6.05 -11.38
CA ASP A 72 -7.88 5.62 -10.75
C ASP A 72 -7.61 4.43 -9.81
N LEU A 73 -6.66 3.58 -10.18
CA LEU A 73 -6.20 2.42 -9.40
C LEU A 73 -4.68 2.28 -9.49
N LEU A 74 -4.03 2.04 -8.37
CA LEU A 74 -2.63 1.62 -8.29
C LEU A 74 -2.50 0.48 -7.28
N VAL A 75 -1.96 -0.65 -7.73
CA VAL A 75 -1.73 -1.84 -6.91
C VAL A 75 -0.23 -2.07 -6.85
N LEU A 76 0.36 -2.03 -5.66
CA LEU A 76 1.77 -2.29 -5.42
C LEU A 76 1.93 -3.63 -4.70
N MET A 77 2.60 -4.59 -5.36
CA MET A 77 2.76 -5.95 -4.85
C MET A 77 4.12 -6.13 -4.17
N THR A 78 4.20 -7.01 -3.17
CA THR A 78 5.40 -7.23 -2.34
C THR A 78 6.61 -7.76 -3.10
N HIS A 79 6.42 -8.30 -4.30
CA HIS A 79 7.46 -8.83 -5.16
C HIS A 79 7.92 -7.83 -6.24
N GLY A 80 7.66 -6.54 -6.06
CA GLY A 80 8.16 -5.48 -6.95
C GLY A 80 7.39 -5.34 -8.27
N ARG A 81 6.16 -5.85 -8.32
CA ARG A 81 5.26 -5.71 -9.48
C ARG A 81 4.13 -4.75 -9.15
N TYR A 82 3.61 -4.10 -10.19
CA TYR A 82 2.44 -3.25 -10.04
C TYR A 82 1.41 -3.54 -11.12
N HIS A 83 0.18 -3.18 -10.81
CA HIS A 83 -0.93 -3.04 -11.73
C HIS A 83 -1.51 -1.64 -11.53
N SER A 84 -1.82 -0.91 -12.59
CA SER A 84 -2.44 0.41 -12.49
C SER A 84 -3.50 0.60 -13.55
N ALA A 85 -4.54 1.35 -13.22
CA ALA A 85 -5.53 1.83 -14.16
C ALA A 85 -5.54 3.37 -14.13
N GLU A 86 -5.32 3.99 -15.29
CA GLU A 86 -5.36 5.45 -15.44
C GLU A 86 -6.75 5.91 -15.88
N ALA A 87 -7.23 6.99 -15.27
CA ALA A 87 -8.46 7.63 -15.71
C ALA A 87 -8.23 8.31 -17.06
N VAL A 88 -9.16 8.10 -18.00
CA VAL A 88 -9.15 8.73 -19.32
C VAL A 88 -10.41 9.53 -19.56
N THR A 89 -10.29 10.57 -20.39
CA THR A 89 -11.45 11.29 -20.93
C THR A 89 -11.78 10.73 -22.30
N CYS A 90 -13.01 10.29 -22.50
CA CYS A 90 -13.51 9.84 -23.80
C CYS A 90 -14.72 10.68 -24.25
N VAL A 91 -14.96 10.73 -25.55
CA VAL A 91 -16.09 11.50 -26.12
C VAL A 91 -17.43 10.83 -25.80
N ASN A 92 -17.48 9.49 -25.80
CA ASN A 92 -18.69 8.70 -25.55
C ASN A 92 -18.42 7.67 -24.45
N ALA A 93 -19.24 7.66 -23.41
CA ALA A 93 -19.15 6.70 -22.31
C ALA A 93 -19.64 5.28 -22.71
N PRO A 94 -19.15 4.20 -22.06
CA PRO A 94 -18.17 4.18 -20.96
C PRO A 94 -16.73 4.44 -21.43
N CYS A 95 -15.93 5.10 -20.59
CA CYS A 95 -14.50 5.27 -20.81
C CYS A 95 -13.76 4.13 -20.11
N ASP A 96 -13.25 3.17 -20.89
CA ASP A 96 -12.42 2.11 -20.31
C ASP A 96 -11.07 2.71 -19.86
N PRO A 97 -10.64 2.47 -18.61
CA PRO A 97 -9.37 2.99 -18.13
C PRO A 97 -8.19 2.33 -18.88
N ILE A 98 -7.08 3.06 -19.00
CA ILE A 98 -5.87 2.48 -19.58
C ILE A 98 -5.15 1.68 -18.49
N VAL A 99 -5.01 0.38 -18.73
CA VAL A 99 -4.36 -0.54 -17.78
C VAL A 99 -2.88 -0.69 -18.13
N HIS A 100 -2.04 -0.62 -17.10
CA HIS A 100 -0.61 -0.88 -17.18
C HIS A 100 -0.16 -1.87 -16.12
N GLU A 101 0.78 -2.72 -16.49
CA GLU A 101 1.44 -3.64 -15.59
C GLU A 101 2.94 -3.57 -15.80
N GLY A 102 3.70 -3.82 -14.73
CA GLY A 102 5.14 -3.74 -14.82
C GLY A 102 5.85 -4.02 -13.51
N ALA A 103 7.10 -3.60 -13.44
CA ALA A 103 7.89 -3.63 -12.22
C ALA A 103 7.95 -2.22 -11.60
N PHE A 104 8.11 -2.14 -10.29
CA PHE A 104 8.43 -0.89 -9.63
C PHE A 104 9.66 -1.01 -8.76
N LYS A 105 10.36 0.11 -8.62
CA LYS A 105 11.55 0.24 -7.78
C LYS A 105 11.38 1.42 -6.84
N LEU A 106 12.04 1.33 -5.69
CA LEU A 106 12.03 2.38 -4.68
C LEU A 106 13.40 3.04 -4.61
N TYR A 107 13.40 4.34 -4.43
CA TYR A 107 14.61 5.13 -4.30
C TYR A 107 14.47 6.09 -3.13
N THR A 108 15.61 6.43 -2.54
CA THR A 108 15.70 7.44 -1.49
C THR A 108 16.79 8.44 -1.83
N ARG A 109 16.52 9.71 -1.56
CA ARG A 109 17.53 10.78 -1.60
C ARG A 109 17.29 11.68 -0.41
N GLU A 110 18.30 11.81 0.45
CA GLU A 110 18.19 12.59 1.69
C GLU A 110 16.99 12.12 2.54
N SER A 111 15.96 12.96 2.71
CA SER A 111 14.73 12.65 3.44
C SER A 111 13.54 12.30 2.54
N ARG A 112 13.74 12.25 1.22
CA ARG A 112 12.69 12.04 0.22
C ARG A 112 12.68 10.61 -0.29
N THR A 113 11.48 10.11 -0.57
CA THR A 113 11.23 8.78 -1.10
C THR A 113 10.59 8.86 -2.46
N TYR A 114 11.05 8.04 -3.39
CA TYR A 114 10.58 8.01 -4.77
C TYR A 114 10.21 6.60 -5.18
N PHE A 115 9.25 6.48 -6.08
CA PHE A 115 9.01 5.23 -6.81
C PHE A 115 9.17 5.46 -8.31
N GLU A 116 9.76 4.48 -8.97
CA GLU A 116 9.86 4.39 -10.42
C GLU A 116 8.98 3.23 -10.88
N LEU A 117 8.07 3.49 -11.83
CA LEU A 117 7.26 2.47 -12.50
C LEU A 117 7.85 2.17 -13.88
N GLU A 118 8.35 0.96 -14.05
CA GLU A 118 8.85 0.47 -15.33
C GLU A 118 7.66 -0.04 -16.15
N ARG A 119 7.36 0.66 -17.25
CA ARG A 119 6.36 0.27 -18.25
C ARG A 119 7.04 -0.38 -19.43
N THR A 120 6.54 -1.52 -19.89
CA THR A 120 7.08 -2.18 -21.08
C THR A 120 6.94 -1.26 -22.30
N GLY A 121 8.06 -0.92 -22.94
CA GLY A 121 8.08 -0.10 -24.15
C GLY A 121 7.82 1.39 -23.93
N SER A 122 7.93 1.90 -22.70
CA SER A 122 7.77 3.32 -22.38
C SER A 122 8.87 3.81 -21.44
N VAL A 123 9.06 5.12 -21.38
CA VAL A 123 9.97 5.74 -20.40
C VAL A 123 9.41 5.46 -18.99
N PRO A 124 10.26 5.07 -18.02
CA PRO A 124 9.81 4.87 -16.66
C PRO A 124 9.17 6.12 -16.07
N LEU A 125 8.06 5.95 -15.35
CA LEU A 125 7.44 7.06 -14.64
C LEU A 125 8.02 7.19 -13.25
N ARG A 126 8.39 8.40 -12.85
CA ARG A 126 8.97 8.67 -11.54
C ARG A 126 8.09 9.61 -10.76
N TYR A 127 7.99 9.33 -9.47
CA TYR A 127 7.18 10.09 -8.56
C TYR A 127 7.89 10.21 -7.22
N GLU A 128 7.78 11.37 -6.59
CA GLU A 128 7.95 11.47 -5.13
C GLU A 128 6.70 10.90 -4.47
N TYR A 129 6.86 10.18 -3.36
CA TYR A 129 5.73 9.65 -2.60
C TYR A 129 5.88 9.87 -1.11
N ALA A 130 4.74 9.95 -0.42
CA ALA A 130 4.65 9.94 1.03
C ALA A 130 3.41 9.15 1.47
N ILE A 131 3.51 8.42 2.58
CA ILE A 131 2.38 7.66 3.14
C ILE A 131 2.02 8.22 4.51
N SER A 132 0.74 8.55 4.69
CA SER A 132 0.20 9.02 5.97
C SER A 132 -1.27 8.66 6.07
N GLU A 133 -1.73 8.15 7.21
CA GLU A 133 -3.17 7.94 7.49
C GLU A 133 -3.92 7.18 6.39
N ASN A 134 -3.37 6.07 5.89
CA ASN A 134 -3.93 5.26 4.80
C ASN A 134 -4.10 6.03 3.47
N LYS A 135 -3.26 7.05 3.27
CA LYS A 135 -3.19 7.82 2.03
C LYS A 135 -1.80 7.71 1.44
N LEU A 136 -1.75 7.34 0.17
CA LEU A 136 -0.55 7.39 -0.65
C LEU A 136 -0.58 8.70 -1.44
N ARG A 137 0.26 9.65 -1.03
CA ARG A 137 0.44 10.92 -1.71
C ARG A 137 1.50 10.74 -2.78
N LEU A 138 1.21 11.18 -4.00
CA LEU A 138 2.11 11.07 -5.14
C LEU A 138 2.29 12.44 -5.79
N ARG A 139 3.52 12.74 -6.20
CA ARG A 139 3.82 13.88 -7.06
C ARG A 139 4.70 13.40 -8.21
N PRO A 140 4.26 13.53 -9.47
CA PRO A 140 5.13 13.24 -10.62
C PRO A 140 6.43 14.03 -10.51
N LEU A 141 7.55 13.51 -11.00
CA LEU A 141 8.77 14.32 -11.11
C LEU A 141 8.75 15.15 -12.40
N VAL A 142 7.70 15.94 -12.58
CA VAL A 142 7.54 16.87 -13.71
C VAL A 142 7.45 18.29 -13.15
N GLN A 143 8.08 19.25 -13.82
CA GLN A 143 8.07 20.64 -13.40
C GLN A 143 6.63 21.15 -13.19
N GLY A 144 6.39 21.79 -12.05
CA GLY A 144 5.09 22.37 -11.70
C GLY A 144 3.99 21.36 -11.37
N SER A 145 4.31 20.07 -11.27
CA SER A 145 3.33 19.07 -10.87
C SER A 145 2.95 19.17 -9.39
N GLU A 146 1.68 18.89 -9.10
CA GLU A 146 1.14 18.94 -7.75
C GLU A 146 1.04 17.55 -7.11
N TRP A 147 0.99 17.54 -5.78
CA TRP A 147 0.67 16.34 -5.04
C TRP A 147 -0.79 15.94 -5.27
N PHE A 148 -1.04 14.70 -5.65
CA PHE A 148 -2.36 14.09 -5.59
C PHE A 148 -2.38 12.94 -4.58
N VAL A 149 -3.58 12.52 -4.22
CA VAL A 149 -3.82 11.57 -3.13
C VAL A 149 -4.53 10.34 -3.69
N LEU A 150 -4.00 9.17 -3.33
CA LEU A 150 -4.70 7.90 -3.45
C LEU A 150 -5.06 7.39 -2.06
N GLU A 151 -6.24 6.82 -1.91
CA GLU A 151 -6.77 6.30 -0.65
C GLU A 151 -6.77 4.77 -0.67
N ASP A 152 -6.46 4.15 0.47
CA ASP A 152 -6.66 2.72 0.66
C ASP A 152 -8.18 2.42 0.70
N PRO A 153 -8.73 1.66 -0.26
CA PRO A 153 -10.15 1.34 -0.28
C PRO A 153 -10.55 0.28 0.75
N GLY A 154 -9.60 -0.28 1.52
CA GLY A 154 -9.82 -1.38 2.46
C GLY A 154 -10.08 -2.73 1.79
N ILE A 155 -9.93 -2.79 0.46
CA ILE A 155 -10.14 -3.99 -0.37
C ILE A 155 -8.99 -4.10 -1.36
N ALA A 156 -8.26 -5.22 -1.30
CA ALA A 156 -7.18 -5.50 -2.23
C ALA A 156 -7.72 -6.00 -3.58
N TRP A 157 -7.28 -5.37 -4.66
CA TRP A 157 -7.59 -5.79 -6.02
C TRP A 157 -6.83 -7.05 -6.42
N CYS A 158 -7.37 -7.88 -7.29
CA CYS A 158 -6.63 -9.01 -7.88
C CYS A 158 -7.15 -9.34 -9.27
N SER A 159 -6.34 -9.98 -10.09
CA SER A 159 -6.76 -10.66 -11.32
C SER A 159 -6.86 -12.18 -11.14
N ASN A 160 -6.17 -12.73 -10.14
CA ASN A 160 -6.11 -14.16 -9.84
C ASN A 160 -5.74 -14.42 -8.37
N ASP A 161 -5.96 -15.66 -7.90
CA ASP A 161 -5.70 -16.06 -6.50
C ASP A 161 -4.27 -15.79 -6.02
N ARG A 162 -3.27 -15.91 -6.91
CA ARG A 162 -1.86 -15.71 -6.55
C ARG A 162 -1.58 -14.25 -6.19
N GLU A 163 -2.27 -13.30 -6.79
CA GLU A 163 -2.07 -11.88 -6.48
C GLU A 163 -2.55 -11.50 -5.08
N CYS A 164 -3.50 -12.25 -4.52
CA CYS A 164 -3.92 -12.02 -3.15
C CYS A 164 -2.86 -12.41 -2.12
N THR A 165 -1.95 -13.35 -2.44
CA THR A 165 -0.90 -13.78 -1.50
C THR A 165 0.28 -12.81 -1.43
N VAL A 166 0.36 -11.85 -2.37
CA VAL A 166 1.49 -10.91 -2.53
C VAL A 166 1.09 -9.45 -2.26
N GLN A 167 -0.04 -9.23 -1.58
CA GLN A 167 -0.55 -7.91 -1.23
C GLN A 167 -0.56 -7.62 0.26
N ALA A 168 0.28 -8.32 1.04
CA ALA A 168 0.47 -8.08 2.47
C ALA A 168 -0.84 -8.08 3.31
N LEU A 169 -1.85 -8.83 2.86
CA LEU A 169 -3.17 -8.83 3.48
C LEU A 169 -3.10 -9.36 4.93
N PRO A 170 -3.94 -8.83 5.84
CA PRO A 170 -3.95 -9.26 7.23
C PRO A 170 -4.31 -10.75 7.35
N PRO A 171 -3.88 -11.45 8.42
CA PRO A 171 -4.33 -12.81 8.69
C PRO A 171 -5.85 -12.88 8.76
N GLY A 172 -6.46 -13.89 8.14
CA GLY A 172 -7.90 -14.05 8.21
C GLY A 172 -8.40 -14.72 9.49
N VAL A 173 -9.72 -14.78 9.63
CA VAL A 173 -10.44 -15.14 10.87
C VAL A 173 -10.44 -16.64 11.22
N CYS A 174 -9.94 -17.49 10.33
CA CYS A 174 -9.98 -18.96 10.39
C CYS A 174 -8.83 -19.50 9.54
N SER A 175 -8.43 -20.76 9.72
CA SER A 175 -7.52 -21.42 8.77
C SER A 175 -8.10 -21.38 7.36
N GLY A 176 -7.35 -20.85 6.40
CA GLY A 176 -7.86 -20.55 5.07
C GLY A 176 -6.84 -19.85 4.18
N LYS A 177 -7.31 -19.28 3.08
CA LYS A 177 -6.49 -18.47 2.16
C LYS A 177 -7.32 -17.35 1.54
N TYR A 178 -6.65 -16.29 1.10
CA TYR A 178 -7.28 -15.34 0.20
C TYR A 178 -7.46 -15.95 -1.18
N VAL A 179 -8.62 -15.69 -1.78
CA VAL A 179 -8.97 -16.06 -3.16
C VAL A 179 -9.43 -14.81 -3.90
N CYS A 180 -9.22 -14.80 -5.20
CA CYS A 180 -9.67 -13.70 -6.04
C CYS A 180 -11.11 -13.92 -6.48
N GLY A 181 -11.99 -12.99 -6.10
CA GLY A 181 -13.39 -12.96 -6.52
C GLY A 181 -13.59 -12.03 -7.73
N GLN A 182 -14.49 -11.05 -7.58
CA GLN A 182 -14.77 -10.03 -8.60
C GLN A 182 -13.68 -8.94 -8.60
N ASN A 183 -12.47 -9.33 -8.96
CA ASN A 183 -11.27 -8.49 -8.88
C ASN A 183 -10.95 -7.94 -7.49
N ALA A 184 -11.36 -8.68 -6.46
CA ALA A 184 -11.15 -8.33 -5.07
C ALA A 184 -10.76 -9.59 -4.28
N CYS A 185 -9.76 -9.46 -3.42
CA CYS A 185 -9.33 -10.52 -2.54
C CYS A 185 -10.33 -10.72 -1.41
N ALA A 186 -10.83 -11.94 -1.27
CA ALA A 186 -11.71 -12.34 -0.19
C ALA A 186 -11.11 -13.50 0.60
N TRP A 187 -11.23 -13.48 1.92
CA TRP A 187 -10.79 -14.60 2.76
C TRP A 187 -11.77 -15.77 2.65
N LYS A 188 -11.25 -16.95 2.32
CA LYS A 188 -12.03 -18.20 2.30
C LYS A 188 -11.49 -19.15 3.36
N CYS A 189 -12.32 -19.46 4.36
CA CYS A 189 -12.01 -20.52 5.33
C CYS A 189 -11.86 -21.87 4.60
N ALA A 190 -10.92 -22.68 5.05
CA ALA A 190 -10.89 -24.10 4.70
C ALA A 190 -12.20 -24.74 5.17
N ALA A 191 -12.77 -25.64 4.36
CA ALA A 191 -13.84 -26.49 4.84
C ALA A 191 -13.28 -27.26 6.03
N LEU A 192 -14.01 -27.29 7.15
CA LEU A 192 -13.71 -28.24 8.20
C LEU A 192 -13.97 -29.60 7.59
N ASP A 193 -12.91 -30.38 7.36
CA ASP A 193 -13.03 -31.78 6.95
C ASP A 193 -13.71 -32.53 8.09
N HIS A 194 -15.05 -32.49 8.12
CA HIS A 194 -15.87 -33.10 9.15
C HIS A 194 -15.88 -34.64 9.06
N ASP A 195 -15.18 -35.23 8.08
CA ASP A 195 -15.24 -36.67 7.78
C ASP A 195 -13.96 -37.48 8.12
N THR A 196 -12.93 -36.88 8.72
CA THR A 196 -11.68 -37.62 9.03
C THR A 196 -11.43 -37.82 10.51
N ALA A 197 -12.49 -38.06 11.29
CA ALA A 197 -12.38 -38.84 12.51
C ALA A 197 -12.65 -40.32 12.17
N ALA A 198 -11.78 -40.92 11.35
CA ALA A 198 -11.60 -42.35 11.40
C ALA A 198 -11.03 -42.65 12.79
N VAL A 199 -11.91 -43.03 13.72
CA VAL A 199 -11.53 -43.63 14.99
C VAL A 199 -10.56 -44.75 14.65
N PRO A 200 -9.29 -44.71 15.10
CA PRO A 200 -8.42 -45.87 14.93
C PRO A 200 -9.06 -47.01 15.73
N ASP A 201 -9.64 -47.97 15.03
CA ASP A 201 -10.11 -49.21 15.62
C ASP A 201 -8.94 -49.80 16.41
N THR A 202 -9.07 -49.78 17.72
CA THR A 202 -8.01 -50.17 18.66
C THR A 202 -7.98 -51.67 18.87
N ASP A 203 -8.47 -52.44 17.90
CA ASP A 203 -8.52 -53.90 17.91
C ASP A 203 -7.51 -54.48 16.92
N THR A 204 -6.22 -54.37 17.24
CA THR A 204 -5.26 -55.38 16.80
C THR A 204 -4.25 -55.64 17.91
N ALA A 205 -4.73 -56.37 18.91
CA ALA A 205 -3.87 -57.16 19.77
C ALA A 205 -3.26 -58.31 18.97
N GLY A 206 -1.95 -58.50 19.10
CA GLY A 206 -1.31 -59.79 18.85
C GLY A 206 -0.36 -59.85 17.65
N ALA A 207 0.93 -59.67 17.90
CA ALA A 207 1.85 -60.81 17.92
C ALA A 207 3.27 -60.33 18.26
N VAL A 208 3.76 -60.85 19.37
CA VAL A 208 5.15 -60.82 19.79
C VAL A 208 5.96 -61.60 18.76
N ASN A 209 7.08 -61.06 18.30
CA ASN A 209 8.20 -61.90 17.88
C ASN A 209 9.50 -61.26 18.31
N ALA A 210 10.01 -61.79 19.42
CA ALA A 210 11.40 -61.73 19.81
C ALA A 210 12.23 -62.47 18.75
N GLY A 211 13.32 -61.85 18.33
CA GLY A 211 14.28 -62.43 17.40
C GLY A 211 15.61 -61.75 17.60
N ASP A 212 16.30 -62.16 18.66
CA ASP A 212 17.75 -61.99 18.84
C ASP A 212 18.48 -62.27 17.53
N THR A 213 19.51 -61.48 17.20
CA THR A 213 20.82 -62.03 16.81
C THR A 213 21.87 -60.93 16.92
N GLN A 214 22.94 -61.30 17.59
CA GLN A 214 24.04 -60.52 18.10
C GLN A 214 25.28 -60.73 17.23
N ALA A 215 25.98 -59.62 16.88
CA ALA A 215 27.44 -59.49 16.64
C ALA A 215 28.07 -60.35 15.51
N PRO A 216 29.34 -60.11 15.08
CA PRO A 216 30.36 -59.15 15.55
C PRO A 216 30.57 -57.91 14.66
#